data_AF-A0A970EXV2-F1
#
_entry.id   AF-A0A970EXV2-F1
#
_cell.length_a   1.000
_cell.length_b   1.000
_cell.length_c   1.000
_cell.angle_alpha   90.00
_cell.angle_beta   90.00
_cell.angle_gamma   90.00
#
_symmetry.space_group_name_H-M   'P 1'
#
loop_
_entity.id
_entity.type
_entity.pdbx_description
1 polymer ?
#
loop_
_entity_poly.entity_id
_entity_poly.type
_entity_poly.pdbx_seq_one_letter_code
_entity_poly.pdbx_strand_id
1 'polypeptide(L)'
;MSIPDSLFEFFKEYAQFLEEMESVQKEKLESVLSGDLQRMERSIKSQQAYAMRLENIENRRLRLQKEAGFADMTFSQLLEHAEPYMRNELRELFYRAQNAFANIKHFNEKALSITREKLRTLELDGAGSSPFNIETNA
;
A
#
# COMPACT_ATOMS: atom_id res chain seq x y z
N MET A 1 7.17 -18.98 -26.54
CA MET A 1 8.01 -18.18 -25.64
C MET A 1 7.62 -18.58 -24.23
N SER A 2 8.56 -19.09 -23.43
CA SER A 2 8.32 -19.50 -22.05
C SER A 2 8.82 -18.42 -21.09
N ILE A 3 8.27 -18.39 -19.88
CA ILE A 3 8.68 -17.44 -18.84
C ILE A 3 10.09 -17.83 -18.34
N PRO A 4 11.08 -16.93 -18.36
CA PRO A 4 12.40 -17.20 -17.80
C PRO A 4 12.36 -17.35 -16.28
N ASP A 5 13.24 -18.20 -15.73
CA ASP A 5 13.36 -18.40 -14.28
C ASP A 5 13.66 -17.09 -13.54
N SER A 6 14.42 -16.16 -14.13
CA SER A 6 14.70 -14.85 -13.54
C SER A 6 13.45 -13.99 -13.35
N LEU A 7 12.50 -14.05 -14.29
CA LEU A 7 11.22 -13.34 -14.19
C LEU A 7 10.30 -14.02 -13.17
N PHE A 8 10.36 -15.34 -13.09
CA PHE A 8 9.62 -16.12 -12.10
C PHE A 8 10.09 -15.84 -10.66
N GLU A 9 11.40 -15.89 -10.41
CA GLU A 9 11.98 -15.55 -9.10
C GLU A 9 11.70 -14.09 -8.74
N PHE A 10 11.70 -13.19 -9.72
CA PHE A 10 11.27 -11.81 -9.50
C PHE A 10 9.82 -11.71 -9.00
N PHE A 11 8.88 -12.51 -9.54
CA PHE A 11 7.49 -12.48 -9.06
C PHE A 11 7.33 -12.97 -7.62
N LYS A 12 8.23 -13.82 -7.13
CA LYS A 12 8.29 -14.21 -5.71
C LYS A 12 8.66 -13.02 -4.84
N GLU A 13 9.74 -12.32 -5.21
CA GLU A 13 10.19 -11.11 -4.53
C GLU A 13 9.10 -10.02 -4.58
N TYR A 14 8.43 -9.86 -5.72
CA TYR A 14 7.36 -8.90 -5.92
C TYR A 14 6.17 -9.17 -5.01
N ALA A 15 5.70 -10.42 -4.94
CA ALA A 15 4.60 -10.79 -4.04
C ALA A 15 4.98 -10.55 -2.57
N GLN A 16 6.18 -10.96 -2.15
CA GLN A 16 6.66 -10.74 -0.79
C GLN A 16 6.75 -9.23 -0.44
N PHE A 17 7.27 -8.41 -1.35
CA PHE A 17 7.36 -6.97 -1.14
C PHE A 17 5.98 -6.33 -0.91
N LEU A 18 4.95 -6.77 -1.64
CA LEU A 18 3.61 -6.26 -1.47
C LEU A 18 2.99 -6.68 -0.14
N GLU A 19 3.23 -7.90 0.32
CA GLU A 19 2.80 -8.39 1.64
C GLU A 19 3.49 -7.62 2.78
N GLU A 20 4.78 -7.31 2.64
CA GLU A 20 5.50 -6.43 3.59
C GLU A 20 4.85 -5.03 3.64
N MET A 21 4.51 -4.47 2.48
CA MET A 21 3.86 -3.17 2.38
C MET A 21 2.43 -3.20 2.94
N GLU A 22 1.70 -4.30 2.76
CA GLU A 22 0.39 -4.53 3.37
C GLU A 22 0.46 -4.47 4.89
N SER A 23 1.43 -5.18 5.49
CA SER A 23 1.65 -5.19 6.94
C SER A 23 1.85 -3.78 7.50
N VAL A 24 2.63 -2.96 6.80
CA VAL A 24 2.89 -1.56 7.17
C VAL A 24 1.63 -0.70 7.09
N GLN A 25 0.80 -0.88 6.05
CA GLN A 25 -0.46 -0.12 5.96
C GLN A 25 -1.47 -0.55 7.02
N LYS A 26 -1.45 -1.83 7.42
CA LYS A 26 -2.25 -2.32 8.53
C LYS A 26 -1.82 -1.69 9.87
N GLU A 27 -0.53 -1.66 10.16
CA GLU A 27 0.01 -1.02 11.38
C GLU A 27 -0.31 0.49 11.42
N LYS A 28 -0.26 1.16 10.26
CA LYS A 28 -0.68 2.55 10.13
C LYS A 28 -2.14 2.73 10.54
N LEU A 29 -3.03 1.92 9.98
CA LEU A 29 -4.46 1.96 10.31
C LEU A 29 -4.71 1.75 11.81
N GLU A 30 -4.04 0.76 12.41
CA GLU A 30 -4.14 0.47 13.85
C GLU A 30 -3.66 1.67 14.70
N SER A 31 -2.59 2.34 14.30
CA SER A 31 -2.08 3.54 14.96
C SER A 31 -3.02 4.74 14.84
N VAL A 32 -3.63 4.92 13.67
CA VAL A 32 -4.66 5.94 13.45
C VAL A 32 -5.88 5.66 14.32
N LEU A 33 -6.31 4.41 14.45
CA LEU A 33 -7.43 4.02 15.31
C LEU A 33 -7.15 4.31 16.78
N SER A 34 -5.96 3.92 17.29
CA SER A 34 -5.58 4.13 18.69
C SER A 34 -5.37 5.60 19.06
N GLY A 35 -5.13 6.49 18.09
CA GLY A 35 -4.84 7.91 18.35
C GLY A 35 -3.42 8.16 18.87
N ASP A 36 -2.51 7.19 18.70
CA ASP A 36 -1.10 7.34 19.07
C ASP A 36 -0.38 8.25 18.06
N LEU A 37 -0.31 9.54 18.39
CA LEU A 37 0.29 10.58 17.54
C LEU A 37 1.75 10.27 17.17
N GLN A 38 2.54 9.72 18.10
CA GLN A 38 3.93 9.38 17.84
C GLN A 38 4.06 8.21 16.86
N ARG A 39 3.20 7.20 16.95
CA ARG A 39 3.14 6.12 15.94
C ARG A 39 2.68 6.64 14.59
N MET A 40 1.73 7.56 14.55
CA MET A 40 1.27 8.19 13.30
C MET A 40 2.42 8.94 12.59
N GLU A 41 3.20 9.74 13.32
CA GLU A 41 4.36 10.46 12.74
C GLU A 41 5.44 9.51 12.19
N ARG A 42 5.74 8.42 12.92
CA ARG A 42 6.68 7.39 12.44
C ARG A 42 6.18 6.71 11.17
N SER A 43 4.87 6.43 11.13
CA SER A 43 4.22 5.82 9.96
C SER A 43 4.29 6.74 8.73
N ILE A 44 4.09 8.05 8.88
CA ILE A 44 4.22 9.01 7.76
C ILE A 44 5.64 9.01 7.17
N LYS A 45 6.68 8.98 8.02
CA LYS A 45 8.07 8.93 7.57
C LYS A 45 8.38 7.65 6.79
N SER A 46 7.85 6.50 7.22
CA SER A 46 8.06 5.24 6.51
C SER A 46 7.37 5.22 5.14
N GLN A 47 6.25 5.94 4.96
CA GLN A 47 5.55 6.00 3.67
C GLN A 47 6.41 6.55 2.51
N GLN A 48 7.26 7.56 2.76
CA GLN A 48 8.14 8.08 1.70
C GLN A 48 9.14 7.04 1.22
N ALA A 49 9.73 6.27 2.15
CA ALA A 49 10.63 5.17 1.80
C ALA A 49 9.90 4.06 1.03
N TYR A 50 8.67 3.75 1.39
CA TYR A 50 7.87 2.75 0.68
C TYR A 50 7.47 3.21 -0.73
N ALA A 51 7.13 4.49 -0.93
CA ALA A 51 6.85 5.02 -2.25
C ALA A 51 8.04 4.86 -3.20
N MET A 52 9.26 5.17 -2.73
CA MET A 52 10.49 4.97 -3.51
C MET A 52 10.74 3.49 -3.81
N ARG A 53 10.54 2.60 -2.83
CA ARG A 53 10.70 1.14 -3.03
C ARG A 53 9.69 0.59 -4.04
N LEU A 54 8.44 1.06 -3.99
CA LEU A 54 7.38 0.66 -4.91
C LEU A 54 7.71 1.07 -6.35
N GLU A 55 8.17 2.30 -6.55
CA GLU A 55 8.60 2.78 -7.87
C GLU A 55 9.76 1.94 -8.42
N ASN A 56 10.76 1.65 -7.59
CA ASN A 56 11.92 0.85 -7.99
C ASN A 56 11.53 -0.59 -8.40
N ILE A 57 10.69 -1.25 -7.60
CA ILE A 57 10.31 -2.63 -7.89
C ILE A 57 9.37 -2.71 -9.09
N GLU A 58 8.51 -1.71 -9.30
CA GLU A 58 7.63 -1.65 -10.46
C GLU A 58 8.40 -1.38 -11.75
N ASN A 59 9.36 -0.47 -11.72
CA ASN A 59 10.29 -0.25 -12.84
C ASN A 59 11.07 -1.52 -13.18
N ARG A 60 11.47 -2.31 -12.16
CA ARG A 60 12.12 -3.61 -12.37
C ARG A 60 11.15 -4.65 -12.97
N ARG A 61 9.87 -4.67 -12.56
CA ARG A 61 8.84 -5.54 -13.17
C ARG A 61 8.72 -5.27 -14.66
N LEU A 62 8.53 -3.99 -15.03
CA LEU A 62 8.36 -3.56 -16.41
C LEU A 62 9.59 -3.92 -17.26
N ARG A 63 10.80 -3.68 -16.72
CA ARG A 63 12.05 -4.02 -17.41
C ARG A 63 12.18 -5.52 -17.65
N LEU A 64 12.01 -6.35 -16.62
CA LEU A 64 12.18 -7.80 -16.73
C LEU A 64 11.13 -8.44 -17.64
N GLN A 65 9.87 -7.98 -17.58
CA GLN A 65 8.84 -8.46 -18.51
C GLN A 65 9.16 -8.08 -19.95
N LYS A 66 9.66 -6.85 -20.18
CA LYS A 66 10.07 -6.40 -21.51
C LYS A 66 11.26 -7.21 -22.05
N GLU A 67 12.30 -7.43 -21.24
CA GLU A 67 13.47 -8.24 -21.58
C GLU A 67 13.10 -9.69 -21.90
N ALA A 68 12.07 -10.23 -21.22
CA ALA A 68 11.53 -11.56 -21.46
C ALA A 68 10.57 -11.65 -22.66
N GLY A 69 10.26 -10.54 -23.34
CA GLY A 69 9.36 -10.49 -24.49
C GLY A 69 7.87 -10.45 -24.15
N PHE A 70 7.51 -10.20 -22.90
CA PHE A 70 6.14 -10.12 -22.40
C PHE A 70 5.74 -8.69 -22.01
N ALA A 71 6.24 -7.70 -22.74
CA ALA A 71 5.87 -6.30 -22.51
C ALA A 71 4.34 -6.12 -22.55
N ASP A 72 3.83 -5.29 -21.65
CA ASP A 72 2.41 -4.93 -21.53
C ASP A 72 1.44 -6.09 -21.21
N MET A 73 1.96 -7.30 -20.97
CA MET A 73 1.12 -8.42 -20.56
C MET A 73 0.71 -8.32 -19.09
N THR A 74 -0.58 -8.56 -18.86
CA THR A 74 -1.12 -8.75 -17.52
C THR A 74 -0.67 -10.08 -16.92
N PHE A 75 -0.79 -10.21 -15.60
CA PHE A 75 -0.55 -11.49 -14.91
C PHE A 75 -1.38 -12.64 -15.45
N SER A 76 -2.64 -12.39 -15.83
CA SER A 76 -3.50 -13.41 -16.45
C SER A 76 -2.97 -13.86 -17.81
N GLN A 77 -2.51 -12.92 -18.65
CA GLN A 77 -1.90 -13.25 -19.95
C GLN A 77 -0.57 -13.98 -19.79
N LEU A 78 0.24 -13.62 -18.79
CA LEU A 78 1.49 -14.34 -18.48
C LEU A 78 1.23 -15.82 -18.11
N LEU A 79 0.17 -16.14 -17.37
CA LEU A 79 -0.16 -17.53 -17.02
C LEU A 79 -0.43 -18.42 -18.23
N GLU A 80 -0.91 -17.86 -19.34
CA GLU A 80 -1.16 -18.61 -20.58
C GLU A 80 0.15 -19.06 -21.24
N HIS A 81 1.23 -18.30 -21.03
CA HIS A 81 2.58 -18.58 -21.51
C HIS A 81 3.45 -19.35 -20.49
N ALA A 82 2.94 -19.59 -19.28
CA ALA A 82 3.65 -20.35 -18.26
C ALA A 82 3.67 -21.84 -18.59
N GLU A 83 4.86 -22.43 -18.45
CA GLU A 83 5.05 -23.88 -18.50
C GLU A 83 4.21 -24.57 -17.40
N PRO A 84 3.71 -25.80 -17.63
CA PRO A 84 2.82 -26.47 -16.69
C PRO A 84 3.36 -26.58 -15.26
N TYR A 85 4.67 -26.76 -15.10
CA TYR A 85 5.31 -26.88 -13.78
C TYR A 85 5.34 -25.56 -13.00
N MET A 86 5.40 -24.41 -13.69
CA MET A 86 5.44 -23.07 -13.06
C MET A 86 4.06 -22.48 -12.86
N ARG A 87 3.08 -22.91 -13.67
CA ARG A 87 1.76 -22.27 -13.77
C ARG A 87 1.03 -22.19 -12.43
N ASN A 88 1.10 -23.24 -11.63
CA ASN A 88 0.43 -23.26 -10.32
C ASN A 88 1.10 -22.28 -9.35
N GLU A 89 2.43 -22.28 -9.28
CA GLU A 89 3.17 -21.38 -8.39
C GLU A 89 3.00 -19.91 -8.81
N LEU A 90 3.07 -19.60 -10.11
CA LEU A 90 2.76 -18.26 -10.64
C LEU A 90 1.35 -17.82 -10.29
N ARG A 91 0.36 -18.74 -10.37
CA ARG A 91 -1.02 -18.42 -10.00
C ARG A 91 -1.12 -18.03 -8.53
N GLU A 92 -0.46 -18.77 -7.65
CA GLU A 92 -0.42 -18.45 -6.22
C GLU A 92 0.27 -17.11 -5.95
N LEU A 93 1.40 -16.84 -6.60
CA LEU A 93 2.11 -15.55 -6.49
C LEU A 93 1.23 -14.38 -6.94
N PHE A 94 0.50 -14.54 -8.04
CA PHE A 94 -0.40 -13.50 -8.54
C PHE A 94 -1.62 -13.31 -7.65
N TYR A 95 -2.15 -14.38 -7.05
CA TYR A 95 -3.23 -14.28 -6.06
C TYR A 95 -2.76 -13.52 -4.81
N ARG A 96 -1.59 -13.87 -4.28
CA ARG A 96 -0.96 -13.18 -3.14
C ARG A 96 -0.75 -11.69 -3.42
N ALA A 97 -0.14 -11.37 -4.55
CA ALA A 97 0.08 -9.98 -4.97
C ALA A 97 -1.24 -9.19 -5.10
N GLN A 98 -2.27 -9.77 -5.73
CA GLN A 98 -3.58 -9.13 -5.88
C GLN A 98 -4.26 -8.87 -4.53
N ASN A 99 -4.23 -9.83 -3.61
CA ASN A 99 -4.78 -9.65 -2.28
C ASN A 99 -4.05 -8.57 -1.50
N ALA A 100 -2.72 -8.59 -1.52
CA ALA A 100 -1.91 -7.56 -0.86
C ALA A 100 -2.24 -6.18 -1.41
N PHE A 101 -2.33 -6.02 -2.74
CA PHE A 101 -2.76 -4.76 -3.37
C PHE A 101 -4.16 -4.30 -2.92
N ALA A 102 -5.13 -5.21 -2.90
CA ALA A 102 -6.49 -4.90 -2.47
C ALA A 102 -6.52 -4.44 -1.00
N ASN A 103 -5.78 -5.13 -0.12
CA ASN A 103 -5.68 -4.82 1.30
C ASN A 103 -4.94 -3.50 1.54
N ILE A 104 -3.82 -3.25 0.86
CA ILE A 104 -3.10 -1.98 0.88
C ILE A 104 -4.04 -0.82 0.54
N LYS A 105 -4.82 -0.94 -0.54
CA LYS A 105 -5.78 0.09 -0.94
C LYS A 105 -6.85 0.28 0.14
N HIS A 106 -7.43 -0.80 0.63
CA HIS A 106 -8.45 -0.77 1.67
C HIS A 106 -7.97 -0.10 2.97
N PHE A 107 -6.79 -0.50 3.47
CA PHE A 107 -6.23 0.07 4.71
C PHE A 107 -5.91 1.55 4.56
N ASN A 108 -5.37 1.96 3.41
CA ASN A 108 -5.09 3.36 3.13
C ASN A 108 -6.37 4.22 3.08
N GLU A 109 -7.39 3.76 2.36
CA GLU A 109 -8.69 4.46 2.26
C GLU A 109 -9.34 4.60 3.64
N LYS A 110 -9.32 3.53 4.43
CA LYS A 110 -9.89 3.53 5.78
C LYS A 110 -9.13 4.43 6.74
N ALA A 111 -7.79 4.37 6.73
CA ALA A 111 -6.96 5.25 7.57
C ALA A 111 -7.22 6.72 7.25
N LEU A 112 -7.34 7.06 5.95
CA LEU A 112 -7.63 8.42 5.51
C LEU A 112 -9.03 8.90 5.95
N SER A 113 -10.05 8.04 5.90
CA SER A 113 -11.40 8.37 6.40
C SER A 113 -11.36 8.70 7.88
N ILE A 114 -10.74 7.84 8.69
CA ILE A 114 -10.66 8.02 10.15
C ILE A 114 -9.87 9.28 10.50
N THR A 115 -8.74 9.54 9.82
CA THR A 115 -7.97 10.77 10.05
C THR A 115 -8.80 12.01 9.76
N ARG A 116 -9.58 12.03 8.66
CA ARG A 116 -10.46 13.17 8.33
C ARG A 116 -11.57 13.37 9.37
N GLU A 117 -12.18 12.28 9.84
CA GLU A 117 -13.20 12.34 10.89
C GLU A 117 -12.63 12.89 12.20
N LYS A 118 -11.47 12.40 12.64
CA LYS A 118 -10.79 12.89 13.85
C LYS A 118 -10.43 14.37 13.75
N LEU A 119 -9.92 14.83 12.61
CA LEU A 119 -9.62 16.25 12.39
C LEU A 119 -10.87 17.12 12.46
N ARG A 120 -11.98 16.70 11.84
CA ARG A 120 -13.25 17.42 11.91
C ARG A 120 -13.75 17.56 13.35
N THR A 121 -13.65 16.51 14.16
CA THR A 121 -14.04 16.57 15.58
C THR A 121 -13.17 17.56 16.36
N LEU A 122 -11.84 17.54 16.15
CA LEU A 122 -10.93 18.48 16.80
C LEU A 122 -11.20 19.95 16.41
N GLU A 123 -11.58 20.21 15.15
CA GLU A 123 -11.99 21.55 14.69
C GLU A 123 -13.28 22.03 15.37
N LEU A 124 -14.24 21.12 15.58
CA LEU A 124 -15.50 21.41 16.28
C LEU A 124 -15.29 21.64 17.78
N ASP A 125 -14.43 20.84 18.42
CA ASP A 125 -14.10 20.96 19.85
C ASP A 125 -13.27 22.22 20.15
N GLY A 126 -12.36 22.60 19.23
CA GLY A 126 -11.57 23.83 19.32
C GLY A 126 -12.38 25.11 19.13
N ALA A 127 -13.54 25.06 18.48
CA ALA A 127 -14.44 26.19 18.31
C ALA A 127 -15.36 26.44 19.53
N GLY A 128 -15.38 25.52 20.52
CA GLY A 128 -16.23 25.60 21.71
C GLY A 128 -15.63 26.32 22.93
N SER A 129 -14.39 26.79 22.86
CA SER A 129 -13.71 27.46 23.99
C SER A 129 -13.16 28.83 23.58
N SER A 130 -14.05 29.80 23.38
CA SER A 130 -13.70 31.22 23.41
C SER A 130 -14.13 31.84 24.75
N PRO A 131 -13.24 32.04 25.73
CA PRO A 131 -13.55 32.71 26.98
C PRO A 131 -13.28 34.21 26.84
N PHE A 132 -14.06 34.92 26.02
CA PHE A 132 -14.03 36.39 26.00
C PHE A 132 -15.42 36.97 25.69
N ASN A 133 -16.32 36.83 26.67
CA ASN A 133 -17.36 37.83 26.90
C ASN A 133 -17.06 38.47 28.25
N ILE A 134 -16.10 39.40 28.27
CA ILE A 134 -16.03 40.36 29.36
C ILE A 134 -17.15 41.38 29.10
N GLU A 135 -18.11 41.39 30.00
CA GLU A 135 -19.11 42.43 30.18
C GLU A 135 -18.45 43.81 30.02
N THR A 136 -18.84 44.55 28.99
CA THR A 136 -18.58 45.98 28.94
C THR A 136 -19.74 46.67 29.65
N ASN A 137 -19.51 46.94 30.93
CA ASN A 137 -20.31 47.87 31.71
C ASN A 137 -19.67 49.26 31.55
N ALA A 138 -20.34 50.17 30.82
CA ALA A 138 -20.15 51.62 30.87
C ALA A 138 -21.36 52.32 30.25
#